data_AF-A0A257KJA7-F1
#
_entry.id   AF-A0A257KJA7-F1
#
_cell.length_a   1.000
_cell.length_b   1.000
_cell.length_c   1.000
_cell.angle_alpha   90.00
_cell.angle_beta   90.00
_cell.angle_gamma   90.00
#
_symmetry.space_group_name_H-M   'P 1'
#
loop_
_entity.id
_entity.type
_entity.pdbx_description
1 polymer ?
#
loop_
_entity_poly.entity_id
_entity_poly.type
_entity_poly.pdbx_seq_one_letter_code
_entity_poly.pdbx_strand_id
1 'polypeptide(L)'
;MSSDIRFPRTPATLEEIRARVALAFGRNFLCRDIQFNVISTPRLGQGANWTISMQQVGPDTLWEASEIVSDIQDAYFLMDKYSILSHAA
;
A
#
# COMPACT_ATOMS: atom_id res chain seq x y z
N MET A 1 8.49 28.20 6.88
CA MET A 1 9.49 27.14 6.60
C MET A 1 8.93 25.86 7.17
N SER A 2 8.18 25.09 6.38
CA SER A 2 7.60 23.82 6.82
C SER A 2 8.53 22.71 6.37
N SER A 3 9.40 22.27 7.27
CA SER A 3 10.14 21.02 7.11
C SER A 3 9.14 19.90 7.34
N ASP A 4 8.42 19.54 6.28
CA ASP A 4 7.66 18.30 6.18
C ASP A 4 8.69 17.17 6.34
N ILE A 5 8.88 16.69 7.57
CA ILE A 5 9.66 15.49 7.86
C ILE A 5 8.82 14.32 7.36
N ARG A 6 8.74 14.15 6.03
CA ARG A 6 8.31 12.89 5.44
C ARG A 6 9.36 11.88 5.81
N PHE A 7 8.99 10.98 6.72
CA PHE A 7 9.79 9.78 6.94
C PHE A 7 10.01 9.12 5.57
N PRO A 8 11.23 8.64 5.29
CA PRO A 8 11.48 7.91 4.07
C PRO A 8 10.54 6.70 4.06
N ARG A 9 9.66 6.65 3.05
CA ARG A 9 8.73 5.52 2.88
C ARG A 9 9.51 4.22 2.91
N THR A 10 8.94 3.19 3.52
CA THR A 10 9.60 1.90 3.67
C THR A 10 9.50 1.11 2.35
N PRO A 11 10.61 0.60 1.79
CA PRO A 11 10.55 -0.32 0.65
C PRO A 11 9.86 -1.62 1.07
N ALA A 12 8.87 -2.06 0.32
CA ALA A 12 8.19 -3.33 0.55
C ALA A 12 7.87 -4.03 -0.77
N THR A 13 7.88 -5.36 -0.76
CA THR A 13 7.36 -6.16 -1.86
C THR A 13 5.83 -6.14 -1.89
N LEU A 14 5.23 -6.54 -3.02
CA LEU A 14 3.77 -6.61 -3.16
C LEU A 14 3.13 -7.56 -2.12
N GLU A 15 3.81 -8.64 -1.75
CA GLU A 15 3.34 -9.60 -0.75
C GLU A 15 3.38 -9.01 0.66
N GLU A 16 4.45 -8.29 1.01
CA GLU A 16 4.54 -7.58 2.27
C GLU A 16 3.47 -6.50 2.40
N ILE A 17 3.25 -5.72 1.34
CA ILE A 17 2.17 -4.73 1.29
C ILE A 17 0.82 -5.40 1.51
N ARG A 18 0.54 -6.53 0.82
CA ARG A 18 -0.69 -7.30 1.01
C ARG A 18 -0.86 -7.78 2.46
N ALA A 19 0.20 -8.30 3.06
CA ALA A 19 0.17 -8.74 4.46
C ALA A 19 -0.09 -7.59 5.44
N ARG A 20 0.50 -6.41 5.19
CA ARG A 20 0.29 -5.21 6.01
C ARG A 20 -1.15 -4.71 5.92
N VAL A 21 -1.74 -4.69 4.73
CA VAL A 21 -3.16 -4.33 4.52
C VAL A 21 -4.07 -5.33 5.22
N ALA A 22 -3.83 -6.64 5.06
CA ALA A 22 -4.60 -7.68 5.75
C ALA A 22 -4.56 -7.51 7.27
N LEU A 23 -3.37 -7.24 7.82
CA LEU A 23 -3.20 -7.02 9.25
C LEU A 23 -3.94 -5.76 9.71
N ALA A 24 -3.85 -4.65 8.97
CA ALA A 24 -4.50 -3.40 9.34
C ALA A 24 -6.04 -3.53 9.30
N PHE A 25 -6.59 -4.15 8.26
CA PHE A 25 -8.02 -4.43 8.16
C PHE A 25 -8.48 -5.40 9.25
N GLY A 26 -7.68 -6.42 9.58
CA GLY A 26 -7.99 -7.38 10.64
C GLY A 26 -7.99 -6.80 12.05
N ARG A 27 -7.34 -5.65 12.28
CA ARG A 27 -7.34 -4.95 13.58
C ARG A 27 -8.61 -4.14 13.80
N ASN A 28 -9.29 -3.71 12.74
CA ASN A 28 -10.53 -2.94 12.82
C ASN A 28 -11.74 -3.87 12.60
N PHE A 29 -12.62 -3.98 13.60
CA PHE A 29 -13.80 -4.86 13.53
C PHE A 29 -14.68 -4.55 12.31
N LEU A 30 -14.79 -3.27 11.94
CA LEU A 30 -15.59 -2.81 10.79
C LEU A 30 -14.99 -3.21 9.44
N CYS A 31 -13.67 -3.37 9.36
CA CYS A 31 -12.96 -3.64 8.11
C CYS A 31 -12.68 -5.14 7.89
N ARG A 32 -13.03 -6.00 8.84
CA ARG A 32 -12.62 -7.40 8.85
C ARG A 32 -13.21 -8.25 7.73
N ASP A 33 -14.38 -7.88 7.22
CA ASP A 33 -15.06 -8.57 6.11
C ASP A 33 -14.73 -7.99 4.73
N ILE A 34 -13.99 -6.87 4.68
CA ILE A 34 -13.66 -6.20 3.42
C ILE A 34 -12.75 -7.08 2.58
N GLN A 35 -13.21 -7.39 1.37
CA GLN A 35 -12.39 -8.03 0.36
C GLN A 35 -11.49 -6.98 -0.29
N PHE A 36 -10.20 -7.27 -0.42
CA PHE A 36 -9.27 -6.35 -1.04
C PHE A 36 -8.26 -7.06 -1.93
N ASN A 37 -7.72 -6.31 -2.89
CA ASN A 37 -6.62 -6.76 -3.72
C ASN A 37 -5.58 -5.65 -3.90
N VAL A 38 -4.30 -6.02 -3.86
CA VAL A 38 -3.18 -5.12 -4.11
C VAL A 38 -2.69 -5.34 -5.53
N ILE A 39 -2.73 -4.30 -6.35
CA ILE A 39 -2.39 -4.34 -7.78
C ILE A 39 -1.15 -3.49 -8.00
N SER A 40 -0.08 -4.09 -8.50
CA SER A 40 1.08 -3.35 -9.00
C SER A 40 0.81 -2.83 -10.41
N THR A 41 0.98 -1.54 -10.60
CA THR A 41 1.00 -0.91 -11.93
C THR A 41 2.45 -0.62 -12.31
N PRO A 42 2.99 -1.30 -13.35
CA PRO A 42 4.33 -0.99 -13.84
C PRO A 42 4.32 0.43 -14.39
N ARG A 43 5.14 1.33 -13.83
CA ARG A 43 5.43 2.62 -14.48
C ARG A 43 6.73 2.47 -15.25
N LEU A 44 6.69 2.78 -16.54
CA LEU A 44 7.88 2.94 -17.35
C LEU A 44 8.71 4.11 -16.77
N GLY A 45 9.83 3.80 -16.13
CA GLY A 45 10.93 4.74 -15.86
C GLY A 45 11.14 5.23 -14.42
N GLN A 46 10.20 5.05 -13.47
CA GLN A 46 10.34 5.58 -12.10
C GLN A 46 9.77 4.66 -11.00
N GLY A 47 10.07 3.36 -11.10
CA GLY A 47 9.64 2.36 -10.11
C GLY A 47 8.23 1.80 -10.36
N ALA A 48 7.81 0.86 -9.54
CA ALA A 48 6.48 0.27 -9.64
C ALA A 48 5.51 1.04 -8.73
N ASN A 49 4.38 1.47 -9.30
CA ASN A 49 3.29 2.01 -8.49
C ASN A 49 2.39 0.87 -8.04
N TRP A 50 1.64 1.10 -6.97
CA TRP A 50 0.70 0.10 -6.47
C TRP A 50 -0.57 0.75 -5.95
N THR A 51 -1.67 0.03 -6.07
CA THR A 51 -3.01 0.50 -5.68
C THR A 51 -3.74 -0.61 -4.93
N ILE A 52 -4.57 -0.22 -3.96
CA ILE A 52 -5.48 -1.12 -3.27
C ILE A 52 -6.86 -0.98 -3.91
N SER A 53 -7.41 -2.09 -4.39
CA SER A 53 -8.81 -2.20 -4.76
C SER A 53 -9.56 -2.84 -3.62
N MET A 54 -10.64 -2.21 -3.16
CA MET A 54 -11.52 -2.72 -2.11
C MET A 54 -12.87 -3.09 -2.72
N GLN A 55 -13.47 -4.17 -2.23
CA GLN A 55 -14.73 -4.73 -2.67
C GLN A 55 -15.62 -5.01 -1.45
N GLN A 56 -16.94 -4.97 -1.65
CA GLN A 56 -17.93 -5.22 -0.58
C GLN A 56 -17.78 -4.26 0.62
N VAL A 57 -17.37 -3.02 0.37
CA VAL A 57 -17.21 -2.00 1.41
C VAL A 57 -18.55 -1.36 1.72
N GLY A 58 -19.05 -1.54 2.95
CA GLY A 58 -20.25 -0.87 3.43
C GLY A 58 -20.02 0.64 3.66
N PRO A 59 -21.07 1.48 3.63
CA PRO A 59 -20.93 2.94 3.77
C PRO A 59 -20.28 3.36 5.09
N ASP A 60 -20.61 2.67 6.19
CA ASP A 60 -20.03 2.93 7.51
C ASP A 60 -18.55 2.50 7.60
N THR A 61 -18.11 1.63 6.70
CA THR A 61 -16.75 1.05 6.68
C THR A 61 -15.84 1.73 5.65
N LEU A 62 -16.42 2.48 4.71
CA LEU A 62 -15.70 3.09 3.60
C LEU A 62 -14.69 4.14 4.06
N TRP A 63 -15.10 4.98 5.01
CA TRP A 63 -14.24 6.00 5.58
C TRP A 63 -13.03 5.36 6.28
N GLU A 64 -13.30 4.43 7.21
CA GLU A 64 -12.27 3.71 7.97
C GLU A 64 -11.28 2.97 7.07
N ALA A 65 -11.80 2.26 6.06
CA ALA A 65 -10.97 1.53 5.13
C ALA A 65 -10.09 2.47 4.29
N SER A 66 -10.62 3.64 3.90
CA SER A 66 -9.88 4.65 3.14
C SER A 66 -8.76 5.28 3.96
N GLU A 67 -8.99 5.56 5.24
CA GLU A 67 -7.97 6.08 6.16
C GLU A 67 -6.83 5.06 6.34
N ILE A 68 -7.17 3.78 6.54
CA ILE A 68 -6.16 2.71 6.65
C ILE A 68 -5.36 2.57 5.35
N VAL A 69 -6.02 2.58 4.19
CA VAL A 69 -5.35 2.51 2.89
C VAL A 69 -4.38 3.67 2.71
N SER A 70 -4.79 4.88 3.11
CA SER A 70 -3.98 6.09 2.98
C SER A 70 -2.74 6.04 3.87
N ASP A 71 -2.87 5.59 5.12
CA ASP A 71 -1.75 5.37 6.04
C ASP A 71 -0.71 4.39 5.46
N ILE A 72 -1.17 3.27 4.89
CA ILE A 72 -0.27 2.28 4.28
C ILE A 72 0.39 2.83 3.01
N GLN A 73 -0.34 3.56 2.17
CA GLN A 73 0.22 4.17 0.95
C GLN A 73 1.25 5.26 1.23
N ASP A 74 1.09 5.99 2.33
CA ASP A 74 2.09 6.94 2.80
C ASP A 74 3.30 6.20 3.41
N ALA A 75 3.09 5.13 4.17
CA ALA A 75 4.16 4.41 4.85
C ALA A 75 5.05 3.56 3.91
N TYR A 76 4.52 3.03 2.79
CA TYR A 76 5.23 2.06 1.95
C TYR A 76 5.31 2.46 0.47
N PHE A 77 6.45 2.15 -0.16
CA PHE A 77 6.59 2.15 -1.60
C PHE A 77 6.92 0.74 -2.11
N LEU A 78 6.44 0.42 -3.31
CA LEU A 78 6.69 -0.89 -3.92
C LEU A 78 8.12 -0.95 -4.43
N MET A 79 8.90 -1.87 -3.89
CA MET A 79 10.24 -2.18 -4.36
C MET A 79 10.13 -2.97 -5.66
N ASP A 80 10.51 -2.33 -6.77
CA ASP A 80 10.52 -2.98 -8.07
C ASP A 80 11.62 -4.06 -8.13
N LYS A 81 11.22 -5.30 -8.44
CA LYS A 81 12.15 -6.45 -8.56
C LYS A 81 13.13 -6.31 -9.74
N TYR A 82 12.96 -5.36 -10.66
CA TYR A 82 13.86 -5.13 -11.78
C TYR A 82 14.94 -4.06 -11.51
N SER A 83 14.76 -3.24 -10.46
CA SER A 83 15.76 -2.24 -10.03
C SER A 83 16.99 -2.88 -9.37
N ILE A 84 16.83 -4.05 -8.74
CA ILE A 84 17.94 -4.83 -8.16
C ILE A 84 18.84 -5.51 -9.21
N LEU A 85 18.37 -5.65 -10.46
CA LEU A 85 19.16 -6.24 -11.56
C LEU A 85 19.96 -5.19 -12.35
N SER A 86 19.62 -3.89 -12.23
CA SER A 86 20.25 -2.81 -13.01
C SER A 86 21.39 -2.08 -12.26
N HIS A 87 21.65 -2.42 -11.00
CA HIS A 87 22.82 -1.96 -10.23
C HIS A 87 23.93 -3.02 -10.07
N ALA A 88 23.79 -4.17 -10.74
CA ALA A 88 24.74 -5.30 -10.65
C ALA A 88 25.55 -5.53 -11.94
N ALA A 89 25.62 -4.54 -12.84
CA ALA A 89 26.38 -4.59 -14.09
C ALA A 89 27.47 -3.51 -14.14
#